data_AF-A0A7V2DYA7-F1
#
_entry.id   AF-A0A7V2DYA7-F1
#
_cell.length_a   1.000
_cell.length_b   1.000
_cell.length_c   1.000
_cell.angle_alpha   90.00
_cell.angle_beta   90.00
_cell.angle_gamma   90.00
#
_symmetry.space_group_name_H-M   'P 1'
#
loop_
_entity.id
_entity.type
_entity.pdbx_description
1 polymer ?
#
loop_
_entity_poly.entity_id
_entity_poly.type
_entity_poly.pdbx_seq_one_letter_code
_entity_poly.pdbx_strand_id
1 'polypeptide(L)'
;MVGGEDPARAALARELYWAEEATRLRRMTAAEARDALHDFAVLLRADERSAVPRGEPNLASISRWKRRAKVRLFRLLRPITRRYDRLLADLAELAAALAARVAEAEAEVARLREALGEGGPGPGEGR
;
A
#
# COMPACT_ATOMS: atom_id res chain seq x y z
N MET A 1 -20.75 35.75 21.53
CA MET A 1 -20.77 34.28 21.37
C MET A 1 -19.61 33.90 20.48
N VAL A 2 -18.46 33.56 21.08
CA VAL A 2 -17.25 33.16 20.35
C VAL A 2 -17.27 31.64 20.29
N GLY A 3 -17.32 31.08 19.09
CA GLY A 3 -17.30 29.64 18.85
C GLY A 3 -16.00 29.05 19.40
N GLY A 4 -16.08 28.42 20.57
CA GLY A 4 -15.01 27.57 21.06
C GLY A 4 -14.91 26.36 20.14
N GLU A 5 -13.77 26.18 19.47
CA GLU A 5 -13.50 24.95 18.74
C GLU A 5 -13.65 23.76 19.67
N ASP A 6 -14.46 22.80 19.24
CA ASP A 6 -14.69 21.55 19.95
C ASP A 6 -13.33 20.86 20.22
N PRO A 7 -12.96 20.62 21.49
CA PRO A 7 -11.67 20.01 21.84
C PRO A 7 -11.50 18.61 21.23
N ALA A 8 -12.59 17.87 21.00
CA ALA A 8 -12.55 16.58 20.31
C ALA A 8 -12.19 16.74 18.83
N ARG A 9 -12.71 17.78 18.17
CA ARG A 9 -12.36 18.13 16.80
C ARG A 9 -10.90 18.57 16.68
N ALA A 10 -10.40 19.34 17.64
CA ALA A 10 -9.01 19.78 17.69
C ALA A 10 -8.03 18.62 17.95
N ALA A 11 -8.41 17.65 18.79
CA ALA A 11 -7.63 16.43 18.99
C ALA A 11 -7.62 15.56 17.72
N LEU A 12 -8.77 15.34 17.10
CA LEU A 12 -8.88 14.59 15.84
C LEU A 12 -8.06 15.23 14.71
N ALA A 13 -8.13 16.56 14.55
CA ALA A 13 -7.35 17.28 13.55
C ALA A 13 -5.83 17.11 13.74
N ARG A 14 -5.38 17.04 15.00
CA ARG A 14 -3.98 16.84 15.34
C ARG A 14 -3.53 15.41 15.01
N GLU A 15 -4.33 14.42 15.36
CA GLU A 15 -4.07 13.02 14.99
C GLU A 15 -4.07 12.84 13.46
N LEU A 16 -4.98 13.50 12.74
CA LEU A 16 -5.01 13.50 11.29
C LEU A 16 -3.78 14.19 10.68
N TYR A 17 -3.31 15.29 11.26
CA TYR A 17 -2.08 15.96 10.82
C TYR A 17 -0.83 15.08 10.98
N TRP A 18 -0.70 14.38 12.11
CA TRP A 18 0.39 13.43 12.32
C TRP A 18 0.24 12.18 11.45
N ALA A 19 -0.98 11.72 11.22
CA ALA A 19 -1.27 10.65 10.29
C ALA A 19 -0.92 11.04 8.85
N GLU A 20 -1.13 12.30 8.45
CA GLU A 20 -0.77 12.86 7.15
C GLU A 20 0.75 12.91 6.95
N GLU A 21 1.52 13.26 7.99
CA GLU A 21 2.99 13.22 7.95
C GLU A 21 3.52 11.77 7.87
N ALA A 22 2.85 10.81 8.51
CA ALA A 22 3.15 9.39 8.38
C ALA A 22 2.64 8.77 7.05
N THR A 23 1.58 9.36 6.45
CA THR A 23 1.03 9.00 5.13
C THR A 23 1.56 9.84 3.98
N ARG A 24 2.55 10.72 4.23
CA ARG A 24 3.64 10.99 3.26
C ARG A 24 4.48 9.73 3.00
N LEU A 25 3.88 8.54 3.08
CA LEU A 25 4.17 7.44 2.17
C LEU A 25 4.36 8.06 0.80
N ARG A 26 5.63 8.16 0.41
CA ARG A 26 6.15 8.44 -0.93
C ARG A 26 5.02 8.47 -1.95
N ARG A 27 4.71 9.65 -2.53
CA ARG A 27 3.77 9.76 -3.65
C ARG A 27 4.27 8.81 -4.75
N MET A 28 3.71 7.61 -4.78
CA MET A 28 4.05 6.58 -5.74
C MET A 28 3.22 6.84 -6.98
N THR A 29 3.85 6.74 -8.14
CA THR A 29 3.11 6.62 -9.39
C THR A 29 2.27 5.35 -9.36
N ALA A 30 1.22 5.27 -10.18
CA ALA A 30 0.42 4.05 -10.29
C ALA A 30 1.28 2.82 -10.69
N ALA A 31 2.34 3.05 -11.48
CA ALA A 31 3.33 2.03 -11.82
C ALA A 31 4.15 1.58 -10.59
N GLU A 32 4.64 2.50 -9.77
CA GLU A 32 5.35 2.16 -8.53
C GLU A 32 4.46 1.41 -7.54
N ALA A 33 3.20 1.82 -7.41
CA ALA A 33 2.23 1.15 -6.57
C ALA A 33 1.96 -0.29 -7.05
N ARG A 34 1.79 -0.48 -8.37
CA ARG A 34 1.65 -1.81 -8.98
C ARG A 34 2.81 -2.71 -8.59
N ASP A 35 4.04 -2.25 -8.76
CA ASP A 35 5.24 -3.07 -8.50
C ASP A 35 5.36 -3.42 -7.02
N ALA A 36 5.18 -2.44 -6.13
CA ALA A 36 5.20 -2.67 -4.70
C ALA A 36 4.13 -3.68 -4.23
N LEU A 37 2.92 -3.59 -4.77
CA LEU A 37 1.83 -4.50 -4.45
C LEU A 37 2.05 -5.90 -5.04
N HIS A 38 2.64 -6.00 -6.22
CA HIS A 38 3.04 -7.28 -6.81
C HIS A 38 4.09 -7.98 -5.96
N ASP A 39 5.16 -7.27 -5.58
CA ASP A 39 6.22 -7.80 -4.72
C ASP A 39 5.66 -8.23 -3.35
N PHE A 40 4.74 -7.44 -2.79
CA PHE A 40 4.07 -7.76 -1.54
C PHE A 40 3.21 -9.03 -1.65
N ALA A 41 2.45 -9.20 -2.75
CA ALA A 41 1.70 -10.42 -3.01
C ALA A 41 2.62 -11.64 -3.09
N VAL A 42 3.74 -11.53 -3.82
CA VAL A 42 4.74 -12.61 -3.94
C VAL A 42 5.28 -13.01 -2.56
N LEU A 43 5.59 -12.03 -1.71
CA LEU A 43 6.05 -12.26 -0.35
C LEU A 43 5.01 -13.01 0.48
N LEU A 44 3.75 -12.56 0.47
CA LEU A 44 2.67 -13.21 1.23
C LEU A 44 2.38 -14.64 0.77
N ARG A 45 2.44 -14.90 -0.55
CA ARG A 45 2.30 -16.26 -1.10
C ARG A 45 3.45 -17.19 -0.68
N ALA A 46 4.65 -16.63 -0.53
CA ALA A 46 5.81 -17.37 -0.02
C ALA A 46 5.67 -17.65 1.49
N ASP A 47 5.17 -16.68 2.25
CA ASP A 47 4.92 -16.84 3.67
C ASP A 47 3.80 -17.84 3.93
N GLU A 48 2.66 -17.78 3.24
CA GLU A 48 1.52 -18.71 3.36
C GLU A 48 1.98 -20.19 3.41
N ARG A 49 2.91 -20.57 2.50
CA ARG A 49 3.45 -21.93 2.40
C ARG A 49 4.39 -22.29 3.56
N SER A 50 5.06 -21.30 4.14
CA SER A 50 6.03 -21.48 5.21
C SER A 50 5.35 -21.79 6.55
N ALA A 51 5.91 -22.72 7.33
CA ALA A 51 5.43 -23.02 8.68
C ALA A 51 5.88 -21.98 9.72
N VAL A 52 6.94 -21.26 9.41
CA VAL A 52 7.48 -20.12 10.15
C VAL A 52 7.98 -19.11 9.09
N PRO A 53 7.43 -17.89 9.02
CA PRO A 53 7.87 -16.84 8.10
C PRO A 53 9.36 -16.53 8.27
N ARG A 54 10.00 -16.13 7.17
CA ARG A 54 11.42 -15.80 7.20
C ARG A 54 11.64 -14.49 7.96
N GLY A 55 12.65 -14.47 8.83
CA GLY A 55 13.10 -13.23 9.47
C GLY A 55 12.19 -12.71 10.59
N GLU A 56 11.19 -13.47 11.05
CA GLU A 56 10.27 -13.04 12.09
C GLU A 56 11.02 -12.62 13.38
N PRO A 57 11.15 -11.31 13.66
CA PRO A 57 12.00 -10.81 14.75
C PRO A 57 11.42 -11.22 16.11
N ASN A 58 10.10 -11.44 16.18
CA ASN A 58 9.41 -11.91 17.36
C ASN A 58 9.84 -13.32 17.79
N LEU A 59 10.42 -14.12 16.89
CA LEU A 59 10.94 -15.46 17.19
C LEU A 59 12.41 -15.47 17.62
N ALA A 60 13.12 -14.34 17.48
CA ALA A 60 14.44 -14.17 18.05
C ALA A 60 14.33 -14.14 19.59
N SER A 61 14.96 -15.11 20.26
CA SER A 61 15.12 -15.10 21.71
C SER A 61 16.46 -15.72 22.06
N ILE A 62 17.17 -15.03 22.96
CA ILE A 62 18.46 -15.46 23.51
C ILE A 62 18.30 -16.81 24.24
N SER A 63 17.17 -17.01 24.93
CA SER A 63 16.86 -18.28 25.60
C SER A 63 16.34 -19.34 24.63
N ARG A 64 17.02 -20.50 24.58
CA ARG A 64 16.64 -21.66 23.76
C ARG A 64 15.25 -22.20 24.09
N TRP A 65 14.84 -22.18 25.36
CA TRP A 65 13.53 -22.69 25.77
C TRP A 65 12.40 -21.73 25.41
N LYS A 66 12.59 -20.42 25.66
CA LYS A 66 11.64 -19.38 25.22
C LYS A 66 11.46 -19.40 23.71
N ARG A 67 12.54 -19.57 22.94
CA ARG A 67 12.47 -19.73 21.48
C ARG A 67 11.64 -20.94 21.06
N ARG A 68 11.83 -22.11 21.70
CA ARG A 68 11.02 -23.31 21.43
C ARG A 68 9.54 -23.09 21.75
N ALA A 69 9.22 -22.42 22.85
CA ALA A 69 7.84 -22.08 23.22
C ALA A 69 7.19 -21.16 22.19
N LYS A 70 7.88 -20.07 21.79
CA LYS A 70 7.42 -19.14 20.75
C LYS A 70 7.16 -19.83 19.41
N VAL A 71 8.06 -20.71 18.97
CA VAL A 71 7.88 -21.47 17.72
C VAL A 71 6.68 -22.42 17.79
N ARG A 72 6.47 -23.09 18.93
CA ARG A 72 5.30 -23.96 19.11
C ARG A 72 3.99 -23.18 19.08
N LEU A 73 3.94 -22.04 19.79
CA LEU A 73 2.79 -21.16 19.78
C LEU A 73 2.50 -20.65 18.36
N PHE A 74 3.54 -20.25 17.63
CA PHE A 74 3.41 -19.81 16.24
C PHE A 74 2.84 -20.90 15.33
N ARG A 75 3.34 -22.14 15.46
CA ARG A 75 2.81 -23.29 14.70
C ARG A 75 1.34 -23.56 15.02
N LEU A 76 0.93 -23.39 16.27
CA LEU A 76 -0.47 -23.55 16.69
C LEU A 76 -1.38 -22.51 16.04
N LEU A 77 -0.94 -21.25 15.99
CA LEU A 77 -1.68 -20.14 15.39
C LEU A 77 -1.52 -20.05 13.85
N ARG A 78 -0.70 -20.92 13.25
CA ARG A 78 -0.38 -20.89 11.82
C ARG A 78 -1.60 -21.01 10.89
N PRO A 79 -2.60 -21.86 11.17
CA PRO A 79 -3.78 -21.95 10.29
C PRO A 79 -4.53 -20.63 10.16
N ILE A 80 -4.60 -19.86 11.24
CA ILE A 80 -5.26 -18.54 11.27
C ILE A 80 -4.44 -17.54 10.46
N THR A 81 -3.14 -17.44 10.74
CA THR A 81 -2.26 -16.50 10.03
C THR A 81 -2.17 -16.81 8.53
N ARG A 82 -2.14 -18.09 8.13
CA ARG A 82 -2.18 -18.50 6.71
C ARG A 82 -3.40 -17.97 5.97
N ARG A 83 -4.57 -17.93 6.62
CA ARG A 83 -5.78 -17.36 6.03
C ARG A 83 -5.60 -15.87 5.76
N TYR A 84 -4.99 -15.14 6.69
CA TYR A 84 -4.69 -13.72 6.49
C TYR A 84 -3.62 -13.50 5.43
N ASP A 85 -2.54 -14.30 5.43
CA ASP A 85 -1.49 -14.25 4.39
C ASP A 85 -2.11 -14.39 3.00
N ARG A 86 -3.02 -15.37 2.83
CA ARG A 86 -3.76 -15.59 1.59
C ARG A 86 -4.67 -14.43 1.21
N LEU A 87 -5.52 -13.96 2.14
CA LEU A 87 -6.46 -12.87 1.87
C LEU A 87 -5.73 -11.57 1.53
N LEU A 88 -4.63 -11.28 2.22
CA LEU A 88 -3.79 -10.12 1.94
C LEU A 88 -3.09 -10.27 0.58
N ALA A 89 -2.65 -11.47 0.20
CA ALA A 89 -2.08 -11.72 -1.12
C ALA A 89 -3.11 -11.50 -2.23
N ASP A 90 -4.33 -12.05 -2.07
CA ASP A 90 -5.42 -11.87 -3.02
C ASP A 90 -5.78 -10.37 -3.16
N LEU A 91 -5.83 -9.62 -2.04
CA LEU A 91 -6.06 -8.18 -2.06
C LEU A 91 -4.93 -7.41 -2.76
N ALA A 92 -3.67 -7.77 -2.50
CA ALA A 92 -2.52 -7.13 -3.11
C ALA A 92 -2.46 -7.38 -4.62
N GLU A 93 -2.80 -8.60 -5.09
CA GLU A 93 -2.93 -8.93 -6.51
C GLU A 93 -4.01 -8.09 -7.20
N LEU A 94 -5.19 -7.96 -6.59
CA LEU A 94 -6.28 -7.12 -7.11
C LEU A 94 -5.88 -5.64 -7.16
N ALA A 95 -5.22 -5.14 -6.12
CA ALA A 95 -4.76 -3.76 -6.06
C ALA A 95 -3.65 -3.49 -7.08
N ALA A 96 -2.73 -4.43 -7.32
CA ALA A 96 -1.72 -4.33 -8.37
C ALA A 96 -2.35 -4.28 -9.76
N ALA A 97 -3.35 -5.12 -10.03
CA ALA A 97 -4.09 -5.10 -11.28
C ALA A 97 -4.80 -3.76 -11.51
N LEU A 98 -5.43 -3.22 -10.46
CA LEU A 98 -6.05 -1.89 -10.51
C LEU A 98 -5.02 -0.80 -10.81
N ALA A 99 -3.88 -0.80 -10.10
CA ALA A 99 -2.81 0.17 -10.30
C ALA A 99 -2.25 0.12 -11.74
N ALA A 100 -2.13 -1.08 -12.33
CA ALA A 100 -1.75 -1.22 -13.74
C ALA A 100 -2.77 -0.58 -14.69
N ARG A 101 -4.07 -0.79 -14.47
CA ARG A 101 -5.14 -0.16 -15.27
C ARG A 101 -5.15 1.36 -15.11
N VAL A 102 -4.89 1.88 -13.92
CA VAL A 102 -4.77 3.32 -13.68
C VAL A 102 -3.57 3.89 -14.43
N ALA A 103 -2.41 3.23 -14.37
CA ALA A 103 -1.22 3.67 -15.10
C ALA A 103 -1.45 3.71 -16.62
N GLU A 104 -2.15 2.70 -17.17
CA GLU A 104 -2.55 2.68 -18.60
C GLU A 104 -3.48 3.86 -18.94
N ALA A 105 -4.46 4.15 -18.08
CA ALA A 105 -5.39 5.27 -18.27
C ALA A 105 -4.69 6.63 -18.17
N GLU A 106 -3.77 6.80 -17.21
CA GLU A 106 -2.97 8.02 -17.06
C GLU A 106 -2.10 8.27 -18.30
N ALA A 107 -1.47 7.23 -18.83
CA ALA A 107 -0.69 7.31 -20.06
C ALA A 107 -1.57 7.69 -21.27
N GLU A 108 -2.76 7.10 -21.38
CA GLU A 108 -3.67 7.44 -22.48
C GLU A 108 -4.17 8.88 -22.39
N VAL A 109 -4.54 9.34 -21.20
CA VAL A 109 -4.93 10.73 -20.98
C VAL A 109 -3.80 11.70 -21.33
N ALA A 110 -2.55 11.36 -21.00
CA ALA A 110 -1.39 12.16 -21.39
C ALA A 110 -1.25 12.24 -22.92
N ARG A 111 -1.32 11.10 -23.63
CA ARG A 111 -1.28 11.06 -25.10
C ARG A 111 -2.39 11.89 -25.75
N LEU A 112 -3.62 11.76 -25.25
CA LEU A 112 -4.76 12.53 -25.78
C LEU A 112 -4.60 14.03 -25.55
N ARG A 113 -4.05 14.44 -24.40
CA ARG A 113 -3.76 15.85 -24.10
C ARG A 113 -2.68 16.41 -25.02
N GLU A 114 -1.64 15.64 -25.32
CA GLU A 114 -0.60 16.02 -26.27
C GLU A 114 -1.20 16.19 -27.68
N ALA A 115 -1.98 15.22 -28.16
CA ALA A 115 -2.63 15.28 -29.47
C ALA A 115 -3.60 16.48 -29.61
N LEU A 116 -4.33 16.83 -28.54
CA LEU A 116 -5.20 18.01 -28.52
C LEU A 116 -4.42 19.33 -28.41
N GLY A 117 -3.28 19.34 -27.73
CA GLY A 117 -2.38 20.49 -27.61
C GLY A 117 -1.69 20.85 -28.92
N GLU A 118 -1.38 19.85 -29.76
CA GLU A 118 -0.80 20.02 -31.11
C GLU A 118 -1.86 20.39 -32.19
N GLY A 119 -3.15 20.26 -31.88
CA GLY A 119 -4.27 20.53 -32.79
C GLY A 119 -5.01 21.87 -32.57
N GLY A 120 -4.56 22.72 -31.64
CA GLY A 120 -5.15 24.04 -31.43
C GLY A 120 -4.85 24.97 -32.61
N PRO A 121 -5.86 25.57 -33.28
CA PRO A 121 -5.61 26.45 -34.41
C PRO A 121 -4.81 27.67 -33.90
N GLY A 122 -3.59 27.82 -34.41
CA GLY A 122 -2.90 29.10 -34.35
C GLY A 122 -3.83 30.16 -34.95
N PRO A 123 -4.13 31.26 -34.25
CA PRO A 123 -4.83 32.36 -34.88
C PRO A 123 -3.86 32.92 -35.92
N GLY A 124 -4.12 32.52 -37.17
CA GLY A 124 -3.45 33.06 -38.33
C GLY A 124 -3.54 34.57 -38.31
N GLU A 125 -2.36 35.18 -38.42
CA GLU A 125 -2.18 36.48 -39.03
C GLU A 125 -3.04 36.57 -40.29
N GLY A 126 -4.04 37.44 -40.27
CA GLY A 126 -4.89 37.76 -41.40
C GLY A 126 -5.28 39.22 -41.28
N ARG A 127 -4.61 40.04 -42.10
CA ARG A 127 -4.78 41.48 -42.25
C ARG A 127 -6.23 41.90 -42.51
#